data_AF-B3RUH3-F1
#
_entry.id   AF-B3RUH3-F1
#
_cell.length_a   1.000
_cell.length_b   1.000
_cell.length_c   1.000
_cell.angle_alpha   90.00
_cell.angle_beta   90.00
_cell.angle_gamma   90.00
#
_symmetry.space_group_name_H-M   'P 1'
#
loop_
_entity.id
_entity.type
_entity.pdbx_description
1 polymer ?
#
loop_
_entity_poly.entity_id
_entity_poly.type
_entity_poly.pdbx_seq_one_letter_code
_entity_poly.pdbx_strand_id
1 'polypeptide(L)'
;MILPLQKKDPELWFYLKKHKMLALFECILSGLIVECPEDPKGFIIEKIKSLQGQEINAQLIWDMFISEENKPKESMIKSSWIDSIFDLDFEEDNQPTPEMYYTAYTFYNTYLTVKAIKGWKLFHQYQKEKKLEIDNRYRKARHWHRKRVKWQILIKWHVS
;
A
#
# COMPACT_ATOMS: atom_id res chain seq x y z
N MET A 1 21.18 -16.68 -11.23
CA MET A 1 20.38 -16.37 -10.04
C MET A 1 21.37 -16.18 -8.91
N ILE A 2 21.63 -14.94 -8.51
CA ILE A 2 22.51 -14.64 -7.38
C ILE A 2 21.62 -14.78 -6.14
N LEU A 3 21.96 -15.69 -5.23
CA LEU A 3 21.22 -15.86 -3.98
C LEU A 3 21.62 -14.72 -3.02
N PRO A 4 20.66 -14.12 -2.32
CA PRO A 4 20.94 -13.06 -1.35
C PRO A 4 21.90 -13.58 -0.27
N LEU A 5 22.78 -12.72 0.23
CA LEU A 5 23.88 -13.11 1.13
C LEU A 5 23.34 -13.83 2.39
N GLN A 6 22.17 -13.43 2.87
CA GLN A 6 21.46 -14.07 3.98
C GLN A 6 21.15 -15.55 3.74
N LYS A 7 20.77 -15.93 2.51
CA LYS A 7 20.46 -17.33 2.14
C LYS A 7 21.72 -18.12 1.78
N LYS A 8 22.72 -17.45 1.24
CA LYS A 8 23.98 -18.08 0.79
C LYS A 8 24.95 -18.35 1.95
N ASP A 9 25.05 -17.43 2.91
CA ASP A 9 25.92 -17.53 4.08
C ASP A 9 25.33 -16.76 5.28
N PRO A 10 24.46 -17.43 6.07
CA PRO A 10 23.82 -16.82 7.24
C PRO A 10 24.80 -16.39 8.34
N GLU A 11 25.94 -17.07 8.46
CA GLU A 11 26.96 -16.75 9.47
C GLU A 11 27.66 -15.45 9.13
N LEU A 12 28.08 -15.29 7.87
CA LEU A 12 28.64 -14.04 7.37
C LEU A 12 27.64 -12.89 7.51
N TRP A 13 26.36 -13.14 7.19
CA TRP A 13 25.31 -12.13 7.37
C TRP A 13 25.18 -11.68 8.83
N PHE A 14 25.11 -12.64 9.76
CA PHE A 14 25.02 -12.33 11.18
C PHE A 14 26.26 -11.57 11.67
N TYR A 15 27.44 -11.93 11.17
CA TYR A 15 28.68 -11.21 11.45
C TYR A 15 28.59 -9.75 10.99
N LEU A 16 28.22 -9.49 9.73
CA LEU A 16 28.09 -8.13 9.18
C LEU A 16 27.10 -7.28 10.00
N LYS A 17 25.96 -7.87 10.38
CA LYS A 17 24.94 -7.21 11.19
C LYS A 17 25.41 -6.95 12.62
N LYS A 18 26.02 -7.94 13.27
CA LYS A 18 26.55 -7.83 14.64
C LYS A 18 27.62 -6.75 14.74
N HIS A 19 28.46 -6.64 13.73
CA HIS A 19 29.54 -5.66 13.67
C HIS A 19 29.12 -4.32 13.02
N LYS A 20 27.82 -4.11 12.76
CA LYS A 20 27.26 -2.88 12.16
C LYS A 20 27.99 -2.45 10.87
N MET A 21 28.45 -3.41 10.07
CA MET A 21 29.29 -3.16 8.90
C MET A 21 28.57 -2.30 7.85
N LEU A 22 27.26 -2.48 7.68
CA LEU A 22 26.47 -1.68 6.73
C LEU A 22 26.45 -0.19 7.12
N ALA A 23 26.25 0.11 8.40
CA ALA A 23 26.29 1.48 8.90
C ALA A 23 27.69 2.09 8.75
N LEU A 24 28.75 1.30 8.95
CA LEU A 24 30.12 1.74 8.69
C LEU A 24 30.34 2.10 7.22
N PHE A 25 29.86 1.26 6.30
CA PHE A 25 29.92 1.56 4.87
C PHE A 25 29.14 2.83 4.52
N GLU A 26 27.95 3.02 5.08
CA GLU A 26 27.15 4.22 4.88
C GLU A 26 27.90 5.49 5.31
N CYS A 27 28.52 5.47 6.49
CA CYS A 27 29.28 6.62 7.01
C CYS A 27 30.46 6.97 6.10
N ILE A 28 31.25 5.96 5.70
CA ILE A 28 32.44 6.15 4.87
C ILE A 28 32.04 6.67 3.49
N LEU A 29 31.03 6.06 2.87
CA LEU A 29 30.58 6.47 1.53
C LEU A 29 29.97 7.87 1.55
N SER A 30 29.18 8.21 2.58
CA SER A 30 28.62 9.55 2.74
C SER A 30 29.73 10.60 2.91
N GLY A 31 30.74 10.30 3.72
CA GLY A 31 31.92 11.15 3.88
C GLY A 31 32.69 11.33 2.57
N LEU A 32 32.94 10.26 1.81
CA LEU A 32 33.65 10.33 0.53
C LEU A 32 32.90 11.17 -0.50
N ILE A 33 31.58 11.03 -0.59
CA ILE A 33 30.74 11.76 -1.54
C ILE A 33 30.72 13.25 -1.22
N VAL A 34 30.63 13.61 0.06
CA VAL A 34 30.45 15.01 0.49
C VAL A 34 31.79 15.74 0.61
N GLU A 35 32.79 15.14 1.26
CA GLU A 35 34.09 15.79 1.48
C GLU A 35 34.97 15.77 0.23
N CYS A 36 34.71 14.85 -0.72
CA CYS A 36 35.45 14.70 -1.98
C CYS A 36 36.99 14.86 -1.82
N PRO A 37 37.62 14.07 -0.94
CA PRO A 37 39.03 14.28 -0.58
C PRO A 37 39.97 14.01 -1.77
N GLU A 38 41.09 14.74 -1.83
CA GLU A 38 42.13 14.56 -2.87
C GLU A 38 42.75 13.14 -2.85
N ASP A 39 42.86 12.54 -1.66
CA ASP A 39 43.24 11.14 -1.49
C ASP A 39 42.12 10.33 -0.80
N PRO A 40 41.21 9.72 -1.59
CA PRO A 40 40.14 8.88 -1.07
C PRO A 40 40.64 7.68 -0.25
N LYS A 41 41.81 7.12 -0.59
CA LYS A 41 42.35 5.95 0.11
C LYS A 41 42.86 6.34 1.49
N GLY A 42 43.62 7.44 1.55
CA GLY A 42 44.08 8.03 2.80
C GLY A 42 42.93 8.35 3.74
N PHE A 43 41.87 8.98 3.21
CA PHE A 43 40.65 9.28 3.96
C PHE A 43 40.01 8.04 4.58
N ILE A 44 39.78 6.97 3.79
CA ILE A 44 39.17 5.73 4.31
C ILE A 44 40.01 5.14 5.45
N ILE A 45 41.33 5.04 5.25
CA ILE A 45 42.25 4.46 6.25
C ILE A 45 42.22 5.29 7.53
N GLU A 46 42.24 6.62 7.41
CA GLU A 46 42.16 7.54 8.53
C GLU A 46 40.86 7.35 9.32
N LYS A 47 39.70 7.30 8.64
CA LYS A 47 38.39 7.13 9.30
C LYS A 47 38.23 5.76 9.96
N ILE A 48 38.76 4.70 9.35
CA ILE A 48 38.78 3.37 9.97
C ILE A 48 39.69 3.38 11.22
N LYS A 49 40.87 4.01 11.15
CA LYS A 49 41.77 4.15 12.30
C LYS A 49 41.16 4.97 13.44
N SER A 50 40.43 6.05 13.12
CA SER A 50 39.75 6.84 14.17
C SER A 50 38.70 6.03 14.91
N LEU A 51 38.03 5.09 14.23
CA LEU A 51 37.07 4.18 14.86
C LEU A 51 37.72 3.09 15.72
N GLN A 52 38.96 2.68 15.42
CA GLN A 52 39.67 1.69 16.24
C GLN A 52 40.07 2.23 17.62
N GLY A 53 40.23 3.55 17.76
CA GLY A 53 40.56 4.22 19.02
C GLY A 53 39.35 4.57 19.89
N GLN A 54 38.15 4.50 19.35
CA GLN A 54 36.89 4.71 20.07
C GLN A 54 36.23 3.35 20.30
N GLU A 55 35.56 3.14 21.43
CA GLU A 55 34.77 1.92 21.57
C GLU A 55 33.75 1.86 20.41
N ILE A 56 33.79 0.77 19.64
CA ILE A 56 32.88 0.47 18.51
C ILE A 56 31.40 0.45 18.94
N ASN A 57 31.13 0.57 20.24
CA ASN A 57 29.82 0.81 20.83
C ASN A 57 29.25 2.20 20.53
N ALA A 58 30.06 3.15 20.06
CA ALA A 58 29.56 4.43 19.57
C ALA A 58 28.51 4.20 18.49
N GLN A 59 27.38 4.88 18.62
CA GLN A 59 26.31 4.84 17.65
C GLN A 59 26.84 5.45 16.35
N LEU A 60 27.10 4.62 15.33
CA LEU A 60 27.48 5.08 13.99
C LEU A 60 26.31 5.92 13.43
N ILE A 61 26.58 7.18 13.15
CA ILE A 61 25.65 8.11 12.50
C ILE A 61 26.17 8.36 11.10
N TRP A 62 25.31 8.25 10.09
CA TRP A 62 25.68 8.29 8.67
C TRP A 62 26.52 9.52 8.26
N ASP A 63 26.40 10.65 8.96
CA ASP A 63 27.10 11.91 8.69
C ASP A 63 28.36 12.12 9.55
N MET A 64 28.79 11.14 10.34
CA MET A 64 29.84 11.33 11.35
C MET A 64 31.23 11.67 10.77
N PHE A 65 31.47 11.39 9.49
CA PHE A 65 32.73 11.71 8.80
C PHE A 65 32.62 12.94 7.91
N ILE A 66 31.50 13.65 7.96
CA ILE A 66 31.26 14.89 7.23
C ILE A 66 31.52 16.05 8.18
N SER A 67 32.28 17.04 7.71
CA SER A 67 32.52 18.29 8.43
C SER A 67 31.20 19.03 8.65
N GLU A 68 31.02 19.65 9.82
CA GLU A 68 29.77 20.35 10.19
C GLU A 68 29.36 21.42 9.16
N GLU A 69 30.32 22.01 8.45
CA GLU A 69 30.11 23.01 7.41
C GLU A 69 29.47 22.41 6.14
N ASN A 70 29.73 21.14 5.86
CA ASN A 70 29.31 20.45 4.64
C ASN A 70 28.17 19.45 4.86
N LYS A 71 27.64 19.34 6.10
CA LYS A 71 26.60 18.36 6.43
C LYS A 71 25.31 18.59 5.64
N PRO A 72 24.87 17.61 4.83
CA PRO A 72 23.58 17.70 4.16
C PRO A 72 22.45 17.50 5.17
N LYS A 73 21.28 18.06 4.88
CA LYS A 73 20.09 17.95 5.75
C LYS A 73 19.55 16.53 5.86
N GLU A 74 19.82 15.69 4.86
CA GLU A 74 19.36 14.31 4.76
C GLU A 74 20.49 13.43 4.20
N SER A 75 20.43 12.13 4.49
CA SER A 75 21.43 11.17 3.98
C SER A 75 21.38 11.12 2.45
N MET A 76 22.55 11.30 1.83
CA MET A 76 22.74 11.15 0.38
C MET A 76 22.59 9.70 -0.07
N ILE A 77 22.77 8.76 0.86
CA ILE A 77 22.68 7.33 0.62
C ILE A 77 21.44 6.82 1.36
N LYS A 78 20.37 6.50 0.62
CA LYS A 78 19.20 5.85 1.22
C LYS A 78 19.60 4.46 1.71
N SER A 79 19.16 4.06 2.91
CA SER A 79 19.45 2.71 3.44
C SER A 79 19.09 1.62 2.42
N SER A 80 17.96 1.79 1.72
CA SER A 80 17.48 0.89 0.66
C SER A 80 18.48 0.65 -0.48
N TRP A 81 19.37 1.61 -0.75
CA TRP A 81 20.42 1.43 -1.76
C TRP A 81 21.58 0.56 -1.23
N ILE A 82 21.96 0.74 0.03
CA ILE A 82 22.94 -0.14 0.69
C ILE A 82 22.35 -1.54 0.80
N ASP A 83 21.08 -1.64 1.18
CA ASP A 83 20.34 -2.89 1.25
C ASP A 83 20.31 -3.59 -0.13
N SER A 84 20.09 -2.83 -1.20
CA SER A 84 20.18 -3.35 -2.57
C SER A 84 21.60 -3.78 -2.99
N ILE A 85 22.68 -3.11 -2.56
CA ILE A 85 24.06 -3.52 -2.89
C ILE A 85 24.42 -4.86 -2.27
N PHE A 86 23.94 -5.10 -1.05
CA PHE A 86 24.17 -6.34 -0.34
C PHE A 86 23.13 -7.43 -0.68
N ASP A 87 22.35 -7.23 -1.75
CA ASP A 87 21.22 -8.08 -2.17
C ASP A 87 20.27 -8.41 -1.00
N LEU A 88 20.12 -7.49 -0.03
CA LEU A 88 19.25 -7.66 1.12
C LEU A 88 17.78 -7.48 0.74
N ASP A 89 17.52 -6.75 -0.34
CA ASP A 89 16.20 -6.50 -0.92
C ASP A 89 15.87 -7.42 -2.12
N PHE A 90 16.72 -8.39 -2.48
CA PHE A 90 16.29 -9.50 -3.34
C PHE A 90 15.47 -10.51 -2.52
N GLU A 91 14.41 -9.96 -1.95
CA GLU A 91 13.34 -10.64 -1.25
C GLU A 91 12.53 -11.44 -2.28
N GLU A 92 12.95 -12.68 -2.46
CA GLU A 92 12.01 -13.78 -2.74
C GLU A 92 10.90 -13.85 -1.66
N ASP A 93 11.10 -13.20 -0.50
CA ASP A 93 10.18 -13.10 0.64
C ASP A 93 9.15 -11.94 0.56
N ASN A 94 9.23 -11.05 -0.43
CA ASN A 94 8.23 -10.01 -0.69
C ASN A 94 7.08 -10.51 -1.57
N GLN A 95 7.12 -11.77 -2.01
CA GLN A 95 5.99 -12.40 -2.69
C GLN A 95 5.02 -12.95 -1.64
N PRO A 96 3.73 -12.56 -1.68
CA PRO A 96 2.72 -13.13 -0.80
C PRO A 96 2.75 -14.66 -0.86
N THR A 97 2.65 -15.33 0.29
CA THR A 97 2.64 -16.79 0.29
C THR A 97 1.39 -17.33 -0.42
N PRO A 98 1.39 -18.58 -0.91
CA PRO A 98 0.20 -19.22 -1.48
C PRO A 98 -1.04 -19.13 -0.57
N GLU A 99 -0.85 -19.22 0.75
CA GLU A 99 -1.91 -19.07 1.76
C GLU A 99 -2.45 -17.65 1.82
N MET A 100 -1.60 -16.63 1.66
CA MET A 100 -2.02 -15.23 1.55
C MET A 100 -2.84 -15.00 0.29
N TYR A 101 -2.42 -15.57 -0.86
CA TYR A 101 -3.19 -15.52 -2.09
C TYR A 101 -4.56 -16.20 -1.96
N TYR A 102 -4.61 -17.37 -1.34
CA TYR A 102 -5.86 -18.08 -1.09
C TYR A 102 -6.79 -17.27 -0.18
N THR A 103 -6.25 -16.65 0.87
CA THR A 103 -7.02 -15.80 1.80
C THR A 103 -7.56 -14.56 1.10
N ALA A 104 -6.74 -13.87 0.30
CA ALA A 104 -7.18 -12.71 -0.47
C ALA A 104 -8.27 -13.07 -1.49
N TYR A 105 -8.10 -14.20 -2.18
CA TYR A 105 -9.07 -14.71 -3.16
C TYR A 105 -10.42 -15.07 -2.52
N THR A 106 -10.40 -15.79 -1.40
CA THR A 106 -11.63 -16.17 -0.69
C THR A 106 -12.36 -14.96 -0.11
N PHE A 107 -11.62 -14.01 0.48
CA PHE A 107 -12.17 -12.75 0.97
C PHE A 107 -12.84 -11.95 -0.16
N TYR A 108 -12.14 -11.78 -1.28
CA TYR A 108 -12.64 -11.04 -2.43
C TYR A 108 -13.91 -11.68 -3.02
N ASN A 109 -13.92 -13.00 -3.20
CA ASN A 109 -15.11 -13.71 -3.70
C ASN A 109 -16.29 -13.64 -2.74
N THR A 110 -16.04 -13.72 -1.43
CA THR A 110 -17.09 -13.56 -0.42
C THR A 110 -17.68 -12.14 -0.51
N TYR A 111 -16.83 -11.13 -0.60
CA TYR A 111 -17.24 -9.74 -0.77
C TYR A 111 -18.08 -9.52 -2.03
N LEU A 112 -17.64 -10.06 -3.17
CA LEU A 112 -18.39 -9.99 -4.44
C LEU A 112 -19.74 -10.69 -4.34
N THR A 113 -19.78 -11.87 -3.73
CA THR A 113 -21.02 -12.64 -3.53
C THR A 113 -22.02 -11.86 -2.70
N VAL A 114 -21.58 -11.27 -1.57
CA VAL A 114 -22.42 -10.42 -0.72
C VAL A 114 -22.94 -9.20 -1.48
N LYS A 115 -22.09 -8.54 -2.28
CA LYS A 115 -22.51 -7.41 -3.12
C LYS A 115 -23.57 -7.83 -4.15
N ALA A 116 -23.37 -8.95 -4.84
CA ALA A 116 -24.29 -9.47 -5.83
C ALA A 116 -25.65 -9.79 -5.21
N ILE A 117 -25.67 -10.50 -4.07
CA ILE A 117 -26.92 -10.83 -3.36
C ILE A 117 -27.65 -9.56 -2.89
N LYS A 118 -26.93 -8.57 -2.35
CA LYS A 118 -27.52 -7.29 -1.96
C LYS A 118 -28.13 -6.57 -3.15
N GLY A 119 -27.41 -6.47 -4.27
CA GLY A 119 -27.91 -5.87 -5.51
C GLY A 119 -29.15 -6.59 -6.03
N TRP A 120 -29.14 -7.92 -6.01
CA TRP A 120 -30.27 -8.74 -6.44
C TRP A 120 -31.52 -8.53 -5.56
N LYS A 121 -31.33 -8.47 -4.24
CA LYS A 121 -32.42 -8.16 -3.30
C LYS A 121 -33.02 -6.78 -3.55
N LEU A 122 -32.19 -5.76 -3.75
CA LEU A 122 -32.63 -4.40 -4.06
C LEU A 122 -33.40 -4.35 -5.38
N PHE A 123 -32.92 -5.05 -6.41
CA PHE A 123 -33.62 -5.14 -7.70
C PHE A 123 -35.03 -5.72 -7.55
N HIS A 124 -35.18 -6.84 -6.83
CA HIS A 124 -36.51 -7.44 -6.63
C HIS A 124 -37.43 -6.56 -5.79
N GLN A 125 -36.91 -5.86 -4.79
CA GLN A 125 -37.67 -4.90 -4.02
C GLN A 125 -38.19 -3.77 -4.93
N TYR A 126 -37.31 -3.19 -5.75
CA TYR A 126 -37.68 -2.16 -6.72
C TYR A 126 -38.76 -2.63 -7.70
N GLN A 127 -38.64 -3.86 -8.24
CA GLN A 127 -39.65 -4.42 -9.13
C GLN A 127 -41.02 -4.56 -8.44
N LYS A 128 -41.03 -4.98 -7.16
CA LYS A 128 -42.27 -5.10 -6.38
C LYS A 128 -42.91 -3.73 -6.16
N GLU A 129 -42.13 -2.72 -5.80
CA GLU A 129 -42.60 -1.34 -5.60
C GLU A 129 -43.15 -0.74 -6.90
N LYS A 130 -42.43 -0.92 -8.02
CA LYS A 130 -42.86 -0.47 -9.34
C LYS A 130 -44.19 -1.12 -9.77
N LYS A 131 -44.36 -2.41 -9.51
CA LYS A 131 -45.63 -3.11 -9.79
C LYS A 131 -46.77 -2.52 -8.96
N LEU A 132 -46.54 -2.29 -7.67
CA LEU A 132 -47.53 -1.67 -6.78
C LEU A 132 -47.91 -0.25 -7.23
N GLU A 133 -46.93 0.53 -7.69
CA GLU A 133 -47.16 1.88 -8.21
C GLU A 133 -48.05 1.85 -9.45
N ILE A 134 -47.74 0.97 -10.42
CA ILE A 134 -48.53 0.78 -11.63
C ILE A 134 -49.97 0.36 -11.28
N ASP A 135 -50.14 -0.61 -10.37
CA ASP A 135 -51.46 -1.05 -9.92
C ASP A 135 -52.26 0.08 -9.28
N ASN A 136 -51.60 0.94 -8.49
CA ASN A 136 -52.21 2.12 -7.89
C ASN A 136 -52.63 3.15 -8.95
N ARG A 137 -51.81 3.39 -9.98
CA ARG A 137 -52.16 4.28 -11.10
C ARG A 137 -53.39 3.75 -11.84
N TYR A 138 -53.42 2.45 -12.16
CA TYR A 138 -54.59 1.82 -12.76
C TYR A 138 -55.83 1.89 -11.88
N ARG A 139 -55.70 1.69 -10.57
CA ARG A 139 -56.82 1.82 -9.62
C ARG A 139 -57.39 3.24 -9.61
N LYS A 140 -56.55 4.26 -9.56
CA LYS A 140 -56.96 5.67 -9.64
C LYS A 140 -57.64 5.98 -10.98
N ALA A 141 -57.08 5.52 -12.10
CA ALA A 141 -57.66 5.69 -13.43
C ALA A 141 -59.05 5.04 -13.55
N ARG A 142 -59.20 3.80 -13.06
CA ARG A 142 -60.50 3.11 -13.00
C ARG A 142 -61.51 3.87 -12.16
N HIS A 143 -61.11 4.39 -10.99
CA HIS A 143 -61.99 5.17 -10.14
C HIS A 143 -62.47 6.45 -10.84
N TRP A 144 -61.55 7.21 -11.43
CA TRP A 144 -61.87 8.40 -12.20
C TRP A 144 -62.78 8.11 -13.39
N HIS A 145 -62.50 7.05 -14.15
CA HIS A 145 -63.33 6.64 -15.28
C HIS A 145 -64.75 6.30 -14.83
N ARG A 146 -64.91 5.49 -13.78
CA ARG A 146 -66.23 5.17 -13.19
C ARG A 146 -66.97 6.43 -12.73
N LYS A 147 -66.29 7.35 -12.05
CA LYS A 147 -66.88 8.62 -11.63
C LYS A 147 -67.34 9.45 -12.83
N ARG A 148 -66.50 9.57 -13.88
CA ARG A 148 -66.83 10.29 -15.11
C ARG A 148 -68.05 9.69 -15.82
N VAL A 149 -68.10 8.37 -15.99
CA VAL A 149 -69.25 7.68 -16.62
C VAL A 149 -70.53 7.95 -15.83
N LYS A 150 -70.50 7.83 -14.49
CA LYS A 150 -71.65 8.17 -13.64
C LYS A 150 -72.12 9.61 -13.84
N TRP A 151 -71.19 10.57 -13.87
CA TRP A 151 -71.53 11.98 -14.14
C TRP A 151 -72.14 12.20 -15.53
N GLN A 152 -71.58 11.57 -16.57
CA GLN A 152 -72.11 11.68 -17.93
C GLN A 152 -73.52 11.09 -18.04
N ILE A 153 -73.82 10.00 -17.32
CA ILE A 153 -75.17 9.44 -17.22
C ILE A 153 -76.09 10.47 -16.56
N LEU A 154 -75.75 10.99 -15.37
CA LEU A 154 -76.57 11.97 -14.66
C LEU A 154 -76.89 13.22 -15.49
N ILE A 155 -75.91 13.76 -16.23
CA ILE A 155 -76.13 14.91 -17.13
C ILE A 155 -77.15 14.56 -18.22
N LYS A 156 -77.05 13.38 -18.85
CA LYS A 156 -78.03 12.96 -19.88
C LYS A 156 -79.44 12.79 -19.32
N TRP A 157 -79.56 12.28 -18.09
CA TRP A 157 -80.84 12.12 -17.40
C TRP A 157 -81.50 13.45 -17.00
N HIS A 158 -80.74 14.52 -16.77
CA HIS A 158 -81.27 15.84 -16.41
C HIS A 158 -81.67 16.69 -17.64
N VAL A 159 -81.19 16.32 -18.83
CA VAL A 159 -81.46 17.03 -20.11
C VAL A 159 -82.57 16.31 -20.92
N SER A 160 -83.04 15.16 -20.46
CA SER A 160 -84.22 14.44 -21.00
C SER A 160 -85.43 14.70 -20.11
#